data_AF-A0A970QZ23-F1
#
_entry.id   AF-A0A970QZ23-F1
#
_cell.length_a   1.000
_cell.length_b   1.000
_cell.length_c   1.000
_cell.angle_alpha   90.00
_cell.angle_beta   90.00
_cell.angle_gamma   90.00
#
_symmetry.space_group_name_H-M   'P 1'
#
loop_
_entity.id
_entity.type
_entity.pdbx_description
1 polymer ?
#
loop_
_entity_poly.entity_id
_entity_poly.type
_entity_poly.pdbx_seq_one_letter_code
_entity_poly.pdbx_strand_id
1 'polypeptide(L)'
;ERKAELLKMADSLEWISKNPARNFWEACQAVLLYQLFLMTMGGFPASAFGRFDQYTWPLLRKDLDAGNLTLDQAQDLCDAFFLKANTYYGFPGFGKMAQTAGIGNTYQHTTIGGVDPITGEGASNPVTYMVLETVGRLKLHDPTISLRINKNTPDTLWHCALETSKLVGGLPLFQNDDVIIPGLLRELDFELEDARDYSIIGCQEIVGSGCDYPAPNGMGATHAGIWYGIAFTMAINNGINPMGGKQSPVQSGYLYEMTSIDQVKEAYE
;
A
#
# COMPACT_ATOMS: atom_id res chain seq x y z
N GLU A 1 16.98 10.13 31.73
CA GLU A 1 16.56 9.45 30.49
C GLU A 1 15.45 10.22 29.77
N ARG A 2 14.19 10.18 30.23
CA ARG A 2 13.04 10.83 29.54
C ARG A 2 13.22 12.31 29.16
N LYS A 3 13.86 13.12 30.01
CA LYS A 3 14.17 14.53 29.69
C LYS A 3 15.04 14.66 28.42
N ALA A 4 16.03 13.79 28.26
CA ALA A 4 16.94 13.83 27.11
C ALA A 4 16.21 13.43 25.81
N GLU A 5 15.34 12.42 25.88
CA GLU A 5 14.48 12.04 24.75
C GLU A 5 13.59 13.21 24.29
N LEU A 6 12.94 13.91 25.23
CA LEU A 6 12.08 15.05 24.90
C LEU A 6 12.86 16.22 24.29
N LEU A 7 14.09 16.47 24.75
CA LEU A 7 14.96 17.47 24.13
C LEU A 7 15.40 17.06 22.73
N LYS A 8 15.72 15.78 22.51
CA LYS A 8 16.01 15.22 21.18
C LYS A 8 14.81 15.37 20.25
N MET A 9 13.59 15.10 20.74
CA MET A 9 12.36 15.31 19.98
C MET A 9 12.20 16.78 19.57
N ALA A 10 12.40 17.72 20.51
CA ALA A 10 12.28 19.15 20.22
C ALA A 10 13.30 19.61 19.14
N ASP A 11 14.56 19.23 19.28
CA ASP A 11 15.61 19.51 18.28
C ASP A 11 15.26 18.92 16.91
N SER A 12 14.80 17.66 16.88
CA SER A 12 14.40 16.98 15.65
C SER A 12 13.27 17.73 14.94
N LEU A 13 12.22 18.11 15.69
CA LEU A 13 11.07 18.85 15.15
C LEU A 13 11.46 20.23 14.63
N GLU A 14 12.32 20.95 15.36
CA GLU A 14 12.82 22.26 14.92
C GLU A 14 13.65 22.14 13.63
N TRP A 15 14.50 21.12 13.53
CA TRP A 15 15.31 20.87 12.33
C TRP A 15 14.47 20.52 11.10
N ILE A 16 13.64 19.48 11.21
CA ILE A 16 12.87 18.94 10.05
C ILE A 16 11.79 19.90 9.57
N SER A 17 11.43 20.92 10.36
CA SER A 17 10.51 21.97 9.94
C SER A 17 11.01 22.79 8.74
N LYS A 18 12.33 22.80 8.50
CA LYS A 18 12.99 23.61 7.47
C LYS A 18 14.04 22.86 6.66
N ASN A 19 14.43 21.67 7.08
CA ASN A 19 15.58 20.94 6.52
C ASN A 19 15.25 19.46 6.31
N PRO A 20 15.96 18.76 5.41
CA PRO A 20 15.88 17.30 5.29
C PRO A 20 16.32 16.59 6.57
N ALA A 21 15.76 15.39 6.82
CA ALA A 21 16.13 14.55 7.96
C ALA A 21 17.62 14.16 7.94
N ARG A 22 18.28 14.23 9.09
CA ARG A 22 19.73 13.95 9.24
C ARG A 22 20.06 12.51 9.61
N ASN A 23 19.09 11.81 10.21
CA ASN A 23 19.21 10.53 10.90
C ASN A 23 17.87 9.77 10.84
N PHE A 24 17.86 8.51 11.26
CA PHE A 24 16.68 7.64 11.16
C PHE A 24 15.52 8.11 12.03
N TRP A 25 15.81 8.64 13.22
CA TRP A 25 14.80 9.22 14.13
C TRP A 25 14.02 10.35 13.44
N GLU A 26 14.74 11.29 12.83
CA GLU A 26 14.16 12.40 12.09
C GLU A 26 13.41 11.94 10.83
N ALA A 27 13.86 10.88 10.17
CA ALA A 27 13.16 10.29 9.02
C ALA A 27 11.76 9.82 9.42
N CYS A 28 11.66 8.98 10.46
CA CYS A 28 10.40 8.49 10.98
C CYS A 28 9.49 9.66 11.43
N GLN A 29 10.05 10.64 12.13
CA GLN A 29 9.30 11.81 12.61
C GLN A 29 8.78 12.67 11.46
N ALA A 30 9.58 12.89 10.42
CA ALA A 30 9.20 13.68 9.26
C ALA A 30 8.06 13.01 8.49
N VAL A 31 8.15 11.70 8.25
CA VAL A 31 7.10 10.93 7.55
C VAL A 31 5.76 11.03 8.29
N LEU A 32 5.74 10.88 9.61
CA LEU A 32 4.52 11.04 10.42
C LEU A 32 3.91 12.45 10.30
N LEU A 33 4.75 13.49 10.29
CA LEU A 33 4.26 14.87 10.15
C LEU A 33 3.73 15.15 8.74
N TYR A 34 4.44 14.73 7.70
CA TYR A 34 3.97 14.84 6.32
C TYR A 34 2.60 14.20 6.16
N GLN A 35 2.46 12.97 6.68
CA GLN A 35 1.19 12.26 6.66
C GLN A 35 0.07 13.04 7.38
N LEU A 36 0.36 13.55 8.59
CA LEU A 36 -0.60 14.35 9.35
C LEU A 36 -1.03 15.61 8.58
N PHE A 37 -0.10 16.29 7.90
CA PHE A 37 -0.41 17.46 7.08
C PHE A 37 -1.26 17.10 5.86
N LEU A 38 -0.93 16.01 5.14
CA LEU A 38 -1.74 15.56 4.00
C LEU A 38 -3.18 15.25 4.41
N MET A 39 -3.36 14.55 5.55
CA MET A 39 -4.68 14.23 6.07
C MET A 39 -5.47 15.47 6.50
N THR A 40 -4.82 16.47 7.08
CA THR A 40 -5.48 17.70 7.57
C THR A 40 -5.77 18.72 6.46
N MET A 41 -4.98 18.74 5.39
CA MET A 41 -5.12 19.72 4.32
C MET A 41 -6.16 19.35 3.26
N GLY A 42 -6.28 18.06 2.91
CA GLY A 42 -7.03 17.67 1.72
C GLY A 42 -8.14 16.65 1.90
N GLY A 43 -8.28 16.05 3.10
CA GLY A 43 -9.22 14.94 3.30
C GLY A 43 -8.99 13.78 2.32
N PHE A 44 -7.77 13.67 1.76
CA PHE A 44 -7.43 12.65 0.78
C PHE A 44 -7.48 11.29 1.47
N PRO A 45 -8.34 10.37 1.00
CA PRO A 45 -8.30 9.01 1.51
C PRO A 45 -6.95 8.38 1.11
N ALA A 46 -6.46 7.48 1.95
CA ALA A 46 -5.40 6.53 1.59
C ALA A 46 -4.00 7.09 1.29
N SER A 47 -3.53 8.16 1.94
CA SER A 47 -2.14 8.59 1.71
C SER A 47 -1.15 7.52 2.22
N ALA A 48 -0.41 6.92 1.28
CA ALA A 48 0.51 5.82 1.54
C ALA A 48 1.87 6.33 2.01
N PHE A 49 2.57 5.49 2.79
CA PHE A 49 3.95 5.71 3.19
C PHE A 49 4.96 5.37 2.09
N GLY A 50 4.51 4.83 0.96
CA GLY A 50 5.37 4.46 -0.17
C GLY A 50 6.41 3.42 0.22
N ARG A 51 7.60 3.46 -0.42
CA ARG A 51 8.73 2.55 -0.16
C ARG A 51 9.51 2.94 1.09
N PHE A 52 8.87 2.81 2.27
CA PHE A 52 9.41 3.25 3.57
C PHE A 52 10.80 2.73 3.85
N ASP A 53 11.06 1.46 3.54
CA ASP A 53 12.35 0.84 3.74
C ASP A 53 13.46 1.42 2.85
N GLN A 54 13.13 1.94 1.67
CA GLN A 54 14.13 2.46 0.73
C GLN A 54 14.58 3.88 1.08
N TYR A 55 13.65 4.80 1.33
CA TYR A 55 14.02 6.19 1.62
C TYR A 55 14.52 6.41 3.05
N THR A 56 14.19 5.52 4.00
CA THR A 56 14.72 5.61 5.38
C THR A 56 16.04 4.86 5.58
N TRP A 57 16.32 3.84 4.77
CA TRP A 57 17.53 3.01 4.91
C TRP A 57 18.85 3.80 4.87
N PRO A 58 19.08 4.76 3.96
CA PRO A 58 20.30 5.54 3.96
C PRO A 58 20.57 6.27 5.29
N LEU A 59 19.52 6.71 5.96
CA LEU A 59 19.60 7.41 7.24
C LEU A 59 19.84 6.45 8.41
N LEU A 60 19.22 5.27 8.39
CA LEU A 60 19.52 4.22 9.36
C LEU A 60 20.95 3.71 9.23
N ARG A 61 21.38 3.36 8.00
CA ARG A 61 22.73 2.89 7.74
C ARG A 61 23.77 3.87 8.26
N LYS A 62 23.59 5.17 8.00
CA LYS A 62 24.45 6.23 8.52
C LYS A 62 24.53 6.24 10.05
N ASP A 63 23.41 6.06 10.75
CA ASP A 63 23.40 6.01 12.21
C ASP A 63 24.07 4.74 12.76
N LEU A 64 23.88 3.59 12.11
CA LEU A 64 24.54 2.34 12.47
C LEU A 64 26.06 2.45 12.29
N ASP A 65 26.51 2.96 11.14
CA ASP A 65 27.94 3.13 10.82
C ASP A 65 28.62 4.12 11.77
N ALA A 66 27.90 5.15 12.23
CA ALA A 66 28.40 6.12 13.20
C ALA A 66 28.30 5.66 14.67
N GLY A 67 27.64 4.52 14.93
CA GLY A 67 27.37 4.03 16.30
C GLY A 67 26.35 4.89 17.06
N ASN A 68 25.53 5.68 16.36
CA ASN A 68 24.47 6.50 16.95
C ASN A 68 23.24 5.67 17.36
N LEU A 69 23.02 4.54 16.68
CA LEU A 69 21.95 3.60 16.95
C LEU A 69 22.48 2.16 16.89
N THR A 70 21.86 1.28 17.66
CA THR A 70 21.92 -0.17 17.45
C THR A 70 20.72 -0.62 16.61
N LEU A 71 20.77 -1.85 16.08
CA LEU A 71 19.63 -2.45 15.38
C LEU A 71 18.40 -2.57 16.30
N ASP A 72 18.59 -2.92 17.57
CA ASP A 72 17.49 -3.00 18.54
C ASP A 72 16.83 -1.63 18.78
N GLN A 73 17.64 -0.56 18.91
CA GLN A 73 17.13 0.80 19.05
C GLN A 73 16.40 1.26 17.78
N ALA A 74 16.88 0.85 16.60
CA ALA A 74 16.19 1.14 15.34
C ALA A 74 14.86 0.36 15.22
N GLN A 75 14.82 -0.90 15.67
CA GLN A 75 13.58 -1.68 15.75
C GLN A 75 12.57 -1.00 16.68
N ASP A 76 12.98 -0.53 17.86
CA ASP A 76 12.09 0.20 18.78
C ASP A 76 11.51 1.48 18.14
N LEU A 77 12.29 2.17 17.30
CA LEU A 77 11.82 3.33 16.54
C LEU A 77 10.83 2.95 15.45
N CYS A 78 11.07 1.84 14.75
CA CYS A 78 10.15 1.28 13.77
C CYS A 78 8.81 0.89 14.44
N ASP A 79 8.89 0.18 15.58
CA ASP A 79 7.73 -0.19 16.41
C ASP A 79 6.93 1.06 16.82
N ALA A 80 7.60 2.09 17.33
CA ALA A 80 6.96 3.33 17.73
C ALA A 80 6.33 4.08 16.54
N PHE A 81 6.98 4.09 15.37
CA PHE A 81 6.46 4.71 14.16
C PHE A 81 5.14 4.07 13.72
N PHE A 82 5.11 2.74 13.57
CA PHE A 82 3.91 2.04 13.10
C PHE A 82 2.79 2.05 14.14
N LEU A 83 3.13 1.96 15.43
CA LEU A 83 2.16 2.15 16.50
C LEU A 83 1.53 3.55 16.42
N LYS A 84 2.32 4.59 16.11
CA LYS A 84 1.80 5.95 15.95
C LYS A 84 0.99 6.12 14.67
N ALA A 85 1.45 5.58 13.55
CA ALA A 85 0.74 5.59 12.28
C ALA A 85 -0.65 4.95 12.41
N ASN A 86 -0.74 3.84 13.13
CA ASN A 86 -1.99 3.16 13.43
C ASN A 86 -2.98 4.04 14.21
N THR A 87 -2.55 5.12 14.87
CA THR A 87 -3.48 6.07 15.56
C THR A 87 -4.22 7.01 14.62
N TYR A 88 -3.92 7.03 13.31
CA TYR A 88 -4.58 7.88 12.32
C TYR A 88 -5.97 7.36 11.89
N TYR A 89 -6.67 6.68 12.80
CA TYR A 89 -8.05 6.23 12.62
C TYR A 89 -8.96 7.40 12.26
N GLY A 90 -9.77 7.23 11.21
CA GLY A 90 -10.71 8.28 10.78
C GLY A 90 -11.47 7.97 9.51
N PHE A 91 -10.96 7.04 8.69
CA PHE A 91 -11.61 6.58 7.47
C PHE A 91 -12.05 5.10 7.63
N PRO A 92 -13.11 4.60 6.97
CA PRO A 92 -14.15 5.35 6.27
C PRO A 92 -15.23 5.91 7.22
N GLY A 93 -14.91 6.08 8.51
CA GLY A 93 -15.86 6.54 9.54
C GLY A 93 -16.88 5.46 9.91
N PHE A 94 -18.16 5.79 9.90
CA PHE A 94 -19.27 4.89 10.21
C PHE A 94 -20.16 4.67 8.96
N GLY A 95 -20.84 3.52 8.89
CA GLY A 95 -21.82 3.22 7.83
C GLY A 95 -21.41 2.06 6.92
N LYS A 96 -21.96 2.00 5.70
CA LYS A 96 -21.76 0.88 4.76
C LYS A 96 -20.29 0.62 4.44
N MET A 97 -19.49 1.67 4.27
CA MET A 97 -18.06 1.52 3.99
C MET A 97 -17.32 0.86 5.16
N ALA A 98 -17.68 1.16 6.41
CA ALA A 98 -17.09 0.52 7.58
C ALA A 98 -17.49 -0.96 7.72
N GLN A 99 -18.69 -1.34 7.22
CA GLN A 99 -19.12 -2.74 7.17
C GLN A 99 -18.32 -3.56 6.14
N THR A 100 -17.88 -2.93 5.06
CA THR A 100 -17.09 -3.59 4.01
C THR A 100 -15.58 -3.56 4.29
N ALA A 101 -15.04 -2.40 4.65
CA ALA A 101 -13.60 -2.18 4.82
C ALA A 101 -13.07 -2.47 6.24
N GLY A 102 -13.97 -2.68 7.20
CA GLY A 102 -13.63 -2.83 8.62
C GLY A 102 -13.54 -1.50 9.36
N ILE A 103 -13.83 -1.54 10.66
CA ILE A 103 -13.64 -0.40 11.56
C ILE A 103 -12.16 -0.28 11.89
N GLY A 104 -11.62 0.94 11.86
CA GLY A 104 -10.23 1.19 12.22
C GLY A 104 -9.22 0.89 11.09
N ASN A 105 -9.63 0.99 9.84
CA ASN A 105 -8.72 0.94 8.70
C ASN A 105 -8.20 2.37 8.42
N THR A 106 -6.89 2.61 8.38
CA THR A 106 -6.39 3.97 8.09
C THR A 106 -6.33 4.25 6.59
N TYR A 107 -6.49 3.22 5.76
CA TYR A 107 -6.23 3.17 4.32
C TYR A 107 -4.79 3.52 3.94
N GLN A 108 -3.90 3.61 4.92
CA GLN A 108 -2.49 3.82 4.67
C GLN A 108 -1.85 2.51 4.24
N HIS A 109 -0.91 2.62 3.31
CA HIS A 109 -0.20 1.49 2.77
C HIS A 109 1.30 1.75 2.84
N THR A 110 2.06 0.74 3.24
CA THR A 110 3.52 0.75 3.25
C THR A 110 4.02 -0.32 2.28
N THR A 111 4.87 0.07 1.34
CA THR A 111 5.55 -0.87 0.45
C THR A 111 6.97 -1.12 0.97
N ILE A 112 7.40 -2.37 0.93
CA ILE A 112 8.77 -2.78 1.30
C ILE A 112 9.31 -3.83 0.33
N GLY A 113 10.63 -4.00 0.30
CA GLY A 113 11.32 -5.00 -0.52
C GLY A 113 11.39 -4.63 -1.99
N GLY A 114 11.32 -5.62 -2.87
CA GLY A 114 11.37 -5.45 -4.32
C GLY A 114 12.79 -5.30 -4.87
N VAL A 115 12.93 -4.48 -5.91
CA VAL A 115 14.20 -4.23 -6.61
C VAL A 115 14.65 -2.77 -6.52
N ASP A 116 15.94 -2.57 -6.70
CA ASP A 116 16.57 -1.26 -6.80
C ASP A 116 16.21 -0.64 -8.17
N PRO A 117 15.75 0.64 -8.21
CA PRO A 117 15.28 1.25 -9.44
C PRO A 117 16.35 1.30 -10.55
N ILE A 118 17.59 1.56 -10.18
CA ILE A 118 18.71 1.75 -11.11
C ILE A 118 19.22 0.41 -11.63
N THR A 119 19.55 -0.49 -10.71
CA THR A 119 20.26 -1.74 -11.02
C THR A 119 19.30 -2.89 -11.33
N GLY A 120 18.10 -2.89 -10.75
CA GLY A 120 17.16 -4.01 -10.82
C GLY A 120 17.51 -5.18 -9.89
N GLU A 121 18.55 -5.04 -9.06
CA GLU A 121 18.94 -6.04 -8.05
C GLU A 121 18.01 -5.99 -6.83
N GLY A 122 18.02 -7.04 -6.00
CA GLY A 122 17.19 -7.10 -4.80
C GLY A 122 17.44 -5.94 -3.83
N ALA A 123 16.38 -5.24 -3.42
CA ALA A 123 16.45 -4.03 -2.59
C ALA A 123 16.08 -4.27 -1.11
N SER A 124 15.94 -5.53 -0.68
CA SER A 124 15.67 -5.84 0.72
C SER A 124 16.83 -5.39 1.61
N ASN A 125 16.53 -4.66 2.67
CA ASN A 125 17.51 -4.11 3.61
C ASN A 125 17.01 -4.31 5.06
N PRO A 126 17.80 -3.99 6.10
CA PRO A 126 17.37 -4.18 7.49
C PRO A 126 16.01 -3.55 7.84
N VAL A 127 15.65 -2.40 7.27
CA VAL A 127 14.33 -1.77 7.51
C VAL A 127 13.19 -2.64 6.94
N THR A 128 13.40 -3.33 5.82
CA THR A 128 12.44 -4.29 5.26
C THR A 128 12.04 -5.33 6.31
N TYR A 129 13.03 -5.91 7.01
CA TYR A 129 12.80 -6.90 8.06
C TYR A 129 12.17 -6.26 9.30
N MET A 130 12.65 -5.07 9.71
CA MET A 130 12.12 -4.36 10.88
C MET A 130 10.62 -4.08 10.74
N VAL A 131 10.17 -3.69 9.55
CA VAL A 131 8.74 -3.44 9.26
C VAL A 131 7.90 -4.73 9.41
N LEU A 132 8.40 -5.86 8.90
CA LEU A 132 7.72 -7.16 9.05
C LEU A 132 7.66 -7.62 10.51
N GLU A 133 8.76 -7.46 11.24
CA GLU A 133 8.85 -7.79 12.65
C GLU A 133 7.95 -6.89 13.50
N THR A 134 7.92 -5.59 13.23
CA THR A 134 7.06 -4.62 13.93
C THR A 134 5.60 -5.08 13.90
N VAL A 135 5.11 -5.45 12.72
CA VAL A 135 3.72 -5.88 12.57
C VAL A 135 3.43 -7.19 13.29
N GLY A 136 4.34 -8.16 13.22
CA GLY A 136 4.21 -9.40 13.97
C GLY A 136 4.24 -9.20 15.49
N ARG A 137 5.20 -8.40 15.99
CA ARG A 137 5.43 -8.14 17.42
C ARG A 137 4.28 -7.37 18.05
N LEU A 138 3.81 -6.33 17.37
CA LEU A 138 2.76 -5.43 17.87
C LEU A 138 1.34 -5.93 17.52
N LYS A 139 1.23 -6.98 16.70
CA LYS A 139 -0.03 -7.53 16.18
C LYS A 139 -0.90 -6.47 15.50
N LEU A 140 -0.26 -5.61 14.71
CA LEU A 140 -0.94 -4.54 13.99
C LEU A 140 -1.65 -5.13 12.77
N HIS A 141 -2.88 -4.70 12.54
CA HIS A 141 -3.59 -4.97 11.28
C HIS A 141 -3.37 -3.85 10.24
N ASP A 142 -2.82 -2.70 10.67
CA ASP A 142 -2.75 -1.47 9.90
C ASP A 142 -1.62 -0.55 10.45
N PRO A 143 -0.92 0.28 9.65
CA PRO A 143 -1.04 0.45 8.20
C PRO A 143 -0.75 -0.85 7.45
N THR A 144 -1.44 -1.04 6.33
CA THR A 144 -1.31 -2.25 5.52
C THR A 144 0.09 -2.31 4.91
N ILE A 145 0.69 -3.50 4.81
CA ILE A 145 2.04 -3.65 4.26
C ILE A 145 2.04 -4.59 3.07
N SER A 146 2.60 -4.13 1.96
CA SER A 146 2.95 -4.96 0.82
C SER A 146 4.45 -5.25 0.79
N LEU A 147 4.80 -6.53 0.72
CA LEU A 147 6.13 -7.00 0.42
C LEU A 147 6.24 -7.31 -1.07
N ARG A 148 7.08 -6.55 -1.76
CA ARG A 148 7.46 -6.80 -3.14
C ARG A 148 8.45 -7.97 -3.21
N ILE A 149 8.14 -8.94 -4.06
CA ILE A 149 8.88 -10.19 -4.24
C ILE A 149 9.19 -10.44 -5.71
N ASN A 150 10.26 -11.17 -5.97
CA ASN A 150 10.62 -11.70 -7.28
C ASN A 150 11.27 -13.08 -7.13
N LYS A 151 11.60 -13.71 -8.24
CA LYS A 151 12.33 -15.00 -8.30
C LYS A 151 13.65 -15.05 -7.51
N ASN A 152 14.28 -13.90 -7.24
CA ASN A 152 15.54 -13.79 -6.50
C ASN A 152 15.32 -13.35 -5.03
N THR A 153 14.09 -13.26 -4.55
CA THR A 153 13.80 -12.92 -3.14
C THR A 153 14.50 -13.91 -2.20
N PRO A 154 15.33 -13.44 -1.25
CA PRO A 154 16.06 -14.34 -0.35
C PRO A 154 15.13 -15.17 0.54
N ASP A 155 15.51 -16.42 0.81
CA ASP A 155 14.78 -17.32 1.71
C ASP A 155 14.58 -16.71 3.11
N THR A 156 15.55 -15.95 3.61
CA THR A 156 15.45 -15.27 4.92
C THR A 156 14.29 -14.28 4.96
N LEU A 157 14.03 -13.57 3.86
CA LEU A 157 12.93 -12.62 3.75
C LEU A 157 11.58 -13.36 3.66
N TRP A 158 11.54 -14.46 2.91
CA TRP A 158 10.38 -15.35 2.89
C TRP A 158 10.03 -15.89 4.28
N HIS A 159 11.02 -16.38 5.02
CA HIS A 159 10.82 -16.86 6.38
C HIS A 159 10.27 -15.77 7.30
N CYS A 160 10.87 -14.57 7.29
CA CYS A 160 10.39 -13.44 8.08
C CYS A 160 8.93 -13.10 7.75
N ALA A 161 8.60 -12.94 6.45
CA ALA A 161 7.25 -12.60 6.01
C ALA A 161 6.20 -13.66 6.38
N LEU A 162 6.54 -14.95 6.23
CA LEU A 162 5.64 -16.05 6.56
C LEU A 162 5.42 -16.18 8.08
N GLU A 163 6.47 -15.98 8.90
CA GLU A 163 6.30 -15.94 10.36
C GLU A 163 5.43 -14.74 10.79
N THR A 164 5.60 -13.57 10.19
CA THR A 164 4.71 -12.43 10.41
C THR A 164 3.26 -12.77 10.05
N SER A 165 3.03 -13.40 8.90
CA SER A 165 1.68 -13.77 8.44
C SER A 165 0.98 -14.77 9.36
N LYS A 166 1.73 -15.73 9.94
CA LYS A 166 1.20 -16.65 10.96
C LYS A 166 0.70 -15.92 12.21
N LEU A 167 1.32 -14.80 12.57
CA LEU A 167 1.01 -14.06 13.79
C LEU A 167 -0.21 -13.13 13.64
N VAL A 168 -0.33 -12.44 12.51
CA VAL A 168 -1.36 -11.40 12.32
C VAL A 168 -2.46 -11.74 11.31
N GLY A 169 -2.19 -12.69 10.41
CA GLY A 169 -3.13 -13.11 9.37
C GLY A 169 -3.29 -12.06 8.26
N GLY A 170 -2.83 -12.39 7.05
CA GLY A 170 -3.08 -11.57 5.86
C GLY A 170 -2.07 -10.45 5.59
N LEU A 171 -1.06 -10.25 6.45
CA LEU A 171 0.08 -9.36 6.20
C LEU A 171 1.42 -10.14 6.22
N PRO A 172 2.41 -9.77 5.40
CA PRO A 172 2.31 -8.76 4.33
C PRO A 172 1.49 -9.29 3.14
N LEU A 173 1.04 -8.37 2.28
CA LEU A 173 0.51 -8.70 0.96
C LEU A 173 1.68 -8.88 -0.01
N PHE A 174 1.70 -9.97 -0.77
CA PHE A 174 2.82 -10.29 -1.65
C PHE A 174 2.59 -9.71 -3.05
N GLN A 175 3.49 -8.85 -3.51
CA GLN A 175 3.44 -8.20 -4.83
C GLN A 175 4.53 -8.77 -5.74
N ASN A 176 4.14 -9.37 -6.86
CA ASN A 176 5.08 -10.05 -7.76
C ASN A 176 5.68 -9.10 -8.80
N ASP A 177 6.92 -8.67 -8.58
CA ASP A 177 7.68 -7.78 -9.46
C ASP A 177 7.88 -8.38 -10.86
N ASP A 178 7.98 -9.72 -11.00
CA ASP A 178 8.16 -10.40 -12.29
C ASP A 178 6.92 -10.27 -13.20
N VAL A 179 5.77 -9.89 -12.64
CA VAL A 179 4.51 -9.64 -13.37
C VAL A 179 4.19 -8.16 -13.42
N ILE A 180 4.32 -7.47 -12.29
CA ILE A 180 3.90 -6.07 -12.14
C ILE A 180 4.77 -5.15 -12.98
N ILE A 181 6.10 -5.27 -12.90
CA ILE A 181 7.02 -4.35 -13.60
C ILE A 181 6.81 -4.43 -15.13
N PRO A 182 6.78 -5.61 -15.77
CA PRO A 182 6.44 -5.69 -17.20
C PRO A 182 5.05 -5.13 -17.55
N GLY A 183 4.08 -5.27 -16.64
CA GLY A 183 2.74 -4.70 -16.80
C GLY A 183 2.75 -3.18 -16.83
N LEU A 184 3.46 -2.55 -15.89
CA LEU A 184 3.60 -1.08 -15.82
C LEU A 184 4.26 -0.51 -17.08
N LEU A 185 5.32 -1.17 -17.57
CA LEU A 185 6.00 -0.79 -18.82
C LEU A 185 5.10 -0.90 -20.04
N ARG A 186 4.25 -1.95 -20.09
CA ARG A 186 3.44 -2.26 -21.28
C ARG A 186 2.14 -1.47 -21.34
N GLU A 187 1.50 -1.25 -20.20
CA GLU A 187 0.14 -0.73 -20.14
C GLU A 187 0.08 0.75 -19.74
N LEU A 188 1.07 1.25 -19.00
CA LEU A 188 1.05 2.60 -18.42
C LEU A 188 2.20 3.50 -18.89
N ASP A 189 3.04 3.02 -19.82
CA ASP A 189 4.19 3.75 -20.37
C ASP A 189 5.14 4.31 -19.31
N PHE A 190 5.31 3.60 -18.19
CA PHE A 190 6.29 3.98 -17.17
C PHE A 190 7.70 3.82 -17.73
N GLU A 191 8.61 4.73 -17.37
CA GLU A 191 10.03 4.50 -17.53
C GLU A 191 10.46 3.31 -16.66
N LEU A 192 11.50 2.57 -17.08
CA LEU A 192 11.92 1.36 -16.35
C LEU A 192 12.30 1.62 -14.89
N GLU A 193 12.90 2.77 -14.62
CA GLU A 193 13.26 3.20 -13.27
C GLU A 193 12.00 3.40 -12.40
N ASP A 194 11.01 4.15 -12.92
CA ASP A 194 9.73 4.38 -12.23
C ASP A 194 8.93 3.09 -12.04
N ALA A 195 8.92 2.22 -13.07
CA ALA A 195 8.28 0.92 -13.01
C ALA A 195 8.95 0.02 -11.96
N ARG A 196 10.26 0.10 -11.77
CA ARG A 196 10.97 -0.61 -10.69
C ARG A 196 10.79 0.05 -9.33
N ASP A 197 10.53 1.36 -9.29
CA ASP A 197 10.28 2.12 -8.07
C ASP A 197 8.80 2.19 -7.66
N TYR A 198 7.94 1.39 -8.28
CA TYR A 198 6.52 1.39 -7.94
C TYR A 198 6.25 1.12 -6.45
N SER A 199 5.14 1.67 -5.98
CA SER A 199 4.60 1.47 -4.65
C SER A 199 3.12 1.09 -4.72
N ILE A 200 2.53 0.80 -3.55
CA ILE A 200 1.12 0.49 -3.42
C ILE A 200 0.45 1.61 -2.62
N ILE A 201 -0.73 2.04 -3.08
CA ILE A 201 -1.61 2.95 -2.35
C ILE A 201 -2.92 2.24 -1.99
N GLY A 202 -3.55 2.64 -0.88
CA GLY A 202 -4.86 2.12 -0.49
C GLY A 202 -4.87 0.61 -0.25
N CYS A 203 -5.75 -0.08 -0.98
CA CYS A 203 -5.93 -1.52 -0.84
C CYS A 203 -4.77 -2.27 -1.48
N GLN A 204 -4.62 -2.15 -2.80
CA GLN A 204 -3.70 -2.94 -3.66
C GLN A 204 -3.31 -2.19 -4.94
N GLU A 205 -3.57 -0.89 -5.01
CA GLU A 205 -3.41 -0.13 -6.23
C GLU A 205 -1.92 0.16 -6.49
N ILE A 206 -1.40 -0.37 -7.60
CA ILE A 206 -0.01 -0.22 -8.03
C ILE A 206 0.17 1.15 -8.67
N VAL A 207 1.11 1.94 -8.17
CA VAL A 207 1.30 3.35 -8.53
C VAL A 207 2.76 3.74 -8.56
N GLY A 208 3.10 4.81 -9.29
CA GLY A 208 4.43 5.41 -9.22
C GLY A 208 4.74 6.01 -7.84
N SER A 209 5.97 5.89 -7.36
CA SER A 209 6.39 6.44 -6.06
C SER A 209 6.88 7.88 -6.20
N GLY A 210 5.95 8.84 -6.19
CA GLY A 210 6.27 10.28 -6.31
C GLY A 210 6.39 10.81 -7.74
N CYS A 211 6.15 9.97 -8.74
CA CYS A 211 6.12 10.31 -10.16
C CYS A 211 4.73 10.14 -10.80
N ASP A 212 3.70 9.85 -10.00
CA ASP A 212 2.35 9.54 -10.46
C ASP A 212 1.29 10.31 -9.63
N TYR A 213 0.11 10.55 -10.22
CA TYR A 213 -1.07 11.09 -9.54
C TYR A 213 -2.27 10.16 -9.77
N PRO A 214 -2.26 8.99 -9.12
CA PRO A 214 -3.24 7.96 -9.36
C PRO A 214 -4.58 8.35 -8.72
N ALA A 215 -5.66 8.29 -9.50
CA ALA A 215 -7.04 8.40 -9.01
C ALA A 215 -7.77 7.06 -9.16
N PRO A 216 -7.30 5.97 -8.51
CA PRO A 216 -7.71 4.62 -8.87
C PRO A 216 -9.19 4.33 -8.57
N ASN A 217 -9.76 5.02 -7.59
CA ASN A 217 -11.20 4.94 -7.27
C ASN A 217 -12.05 6.02 -7.99
N GLY A 218 -11.45 6.75 -8.94
CA GLY A 218 -12.02 7.94 -9.57
C GLY A 218 -12.30 9.08 -8.58
N MET A 219 -12.86 10.18 -9.08
CA MET A 219 -13.32 11.31 -8.25
C MET A 219 -14.65 11.03 -7.52
N GLY A 220 -15.17 9.79 -7.60
CA GLY A 220 -16.44 9.38 -7.00
C GLY A 220 -16.56 7.86 -6.87
N ALA A 221 -16.17 7.31 -5.71
CA ALA A 221 -16.11 5.87 -5.44
C ALA A 221 -17.43 5.11 -5.70
N THR A 222 -18.58 5.78 -5.61
CA THR A 222 -19.91 5.18 -5.88
C THR A 222 -20.18 4.86 -7.35
N HIS A 223 -19.35 5.34 -8.28
CA HIS A 223 -19.54 5.17 -9.73
C HIS A 223 -18.36 4.51 -10.45
N ALA A 224 -17.30 4.10 -9.73
CA ALA A 224 -16.06 3.62 -10.33
C ALA A 224 -16.04 2.10 -10.61
N GLY A 225 -16.85 1.31 -9.92
CA GLY A 225 -16.83 -0.15 -10.04
C GLY A 225 -17.76 -0.70 -11.11
N ILE A 226 -17.24 -1.53 -12.01
CA ILE A 226 -18.04 -2.42 -12.86
C ILE A 226 -18.16 -3.77 -12.16
N TRP A 227 -19.39 -4.20 -11.89
CA TRP A 227 -19.67 -5.52 -11.34
C TRP A 227 -19.89 -6.51 -12.48
N TYR A 228 -18.82 -7.20 -12.91
CA TYR A 228 -18.89 -8.15 -14.04
C TYR A 228 -19.99 -9.22 -13.88
N GLY A 229 -20.27 -9.67 -12.65
CA GLY A 229 -21.39 -10.58 -12.40
C GLY A 229 -22.76 -9.97 -12.71
N ILE A 230 -22.94 -8.67 -12.46
CA ILE A 230 -24.16 -7.94 -12.85
C ILE A 230 -24.19 -7.74 -14.37
N ALA A 231 -23.06 -7.38 -14.99
CA ALA A 231 -22.97 -7.26 -16.44
C ALA A 231 -23.33 -8.59 -17.14
N PHE A 232 -22.79 -9.71 -16.65
CA PHE A 232 -23.13 -11.05 -17.13
C PHE A 232 -24.60 -11.39 -16.91
N THR A 233 -25.15 -11.11 -15.72
CA THR A 233 -26.57 -11.35 -15.43
C THR A 233 -27.48 -10.55 -16.36
N MET A 234 -27.10 -9.30 -16.67
CA MET A 234 -27.83 -8.47 -17.63
C MET A 234 -27.72 -9.05 -19.04
N ALA A 235 -26.53 -9.46 -19.49
CA ALA A 235 -26.29 -10.05 -20.80
C ALA A 235 -27.17 -11.29 -21.07
N ILE A 236 -27.37 -12.16 -20.09
CA ILE A 236 -28.21 -13.36 -20.25
C ILE A 236 -29.70 -13.13 -19.94
N ASN A 237 -30.09 -11.88 -19.62
CA ASN A 237 -31.44 -11.48 -19.25
C ASN A 237 -31.87 -10.22 -20.01
N ASN A 238 -31.53 -10.17 -21.30
CA ASN A 238 -31.91 -9.14 -22.25
C ASN A 238 -31.59 -7.71 -21.81
N GLY A 239 -30.48 -7.50 -21.11
CA GLY A 239 -30.03 -6.19 -20.63
C GLY A 239 -30.77 -5.66 -19.39
N ILE A 240 -31.59 -6.47 -18.70
CA ILE A 240 -32.37 -6.02 -17.54
C ILE A 240 -31.52 -6.10 -16.27
N ASN A 241 -31.33 -4.97 -15.59
CA ASN A 241 -30.62 -4.92 -14.31
C ASN A 241 -31.42 -5.65 -13.22
N PRO A 242 -30.88 -6.71 -12.58
CA PRO A 242 -31.61 -7.54 -11.62
C PRO A 242 -31.92 -6.83 -10.30
N MET A 243 -31.19 -5.76 -9.96
CA MET A 243 -31.38 -5.01 -8.72
C MET A 243 -32.51 -3.99 -8.81
N GLY A 244 -32.75 -3.43 -10.00
CA GLY A 244 -33.67 -2.30 -10.19
C GLY A 244 -34.65 -2.43 -11.34
N GLY A 245 -34.61 -3.53 -12.11
CA GLY A 245 -35.49 -3.79 -13.25
C GLY A 245 -35.31 -2.85 -14.45
N LYS A 246 -34.28 -1.99 -14.45
CA LYS A 246 -34.03 -1.04 -15.52
C LYS A 246 -33.48 -1.74 -16.76
N GLN A 247 -34.01 -1.38 -17.92
CA GLN A 247 -33.59 -1.88 -19.23
C GLN A 247 -32.32 -1.16 -19.72
N SER A 248 -31.32 -1.93 -20.13
CA SER A 248 -30.15 -1.43 -20.88
C SER A 248 -30.51 -1.15 -22.34
N PRO A 249 -29.87 -0.16 -23.00
CA PRO A 249 -29.96 0.00 -24.45
C PRO A 249 -29.45 -1.22 -25.24
N VAL A 250 -28.53 -1.99 -24.66
CA VAL A 250 -28.03 -3.24 -25.25
C VAL A 250 -28.97 -4.37 -24.85
N GLN A 251 -29.53 -5.05 -25.86
CA GLN A 251 -30.52 -6.12 -25.73
C GLN A 251 -30.00 -7.36 -26.46
N SER A 252 -29.56 -8.32 -25.67
CA SER A 252 -28.88 -9.54 -26.12
C SER A 252 -29.79 -10.79 -26.11
N GLY A 253 -31.09 -10.61 -25.87
CA GLY A 253 -32.04 -11.71 -25.71
C GLY A 253 -31.91 -12.42 -24.36
N TYR A 254 -32.61 -13.54 -24.23
CA TYR A 254 -32.66 -14.32 -22.99
C TYR A 254 -31.85 -15.60 -23.08
N LEU A 255 -31.33 -16.07 -21.95
CA LEU A 255 -30.55 -17.30 -21.88
C LEU A 255 -31.24 -18.51 -22.52
N TYR A 256 -32.56 -18.63 -22.38
CA TYR A 256 -33.32 -19.77 -22.94
C TYR A 256 -33.42 -19.73 -24.48
N GLU A 257 -33.05 -18.61 -25.10
CA GLU A 257 -33.00 -18.42 -26.57
C GLU A 257 -31.60 -18.79 -27.11
N MET A 258 -30.60 -18.89 -26.22
CA MET A 258 -29.22 -19.21 -26.55
C MET A 258 -29.03 -20.72 -26.58
N THR A 259 -28.63 -21.22 -27.74
CA THR A 259 -28.43 -22.65 -28.04
C THR A 259 -26.97 -23.10 -27.96
N SER A 260 -26.04 -22.18 -27.78
CA SER A 260 -24.61 -22.48 -27.65
C SER A 260 -23.91 -21.55 -26.67
N ILE A 261 -22.74 -21.99 -26.17
CA ILE A 261 -21.89 -21.16 -25.32
C ILE A 261 -21.36 -19.93 -26.05
N ASP A 262 -21.22 -19.99 -27.38
CA ASP A 262 -20.74 -18.87 -28.18
C ASP A 262 -21.76 -17.74 -28.21
N GLN A 263 -23.07 -18.05 -28.26
CA GLN A 263 -24.14 -17.04 -28.14
C GLN A 263 -24.17 -16.39 -26.75
N VAL A 264 -23.84 -17.14 -25.70
CA VAL A 264 -23.72 -16.58 -24.33
C VAL A 264 -22.53 -15.63 -24.22
N LYS A 265 -21.41 -15.94 -24.88
CA LYS A 265 -20.23 -15.06 -24.92
C LYS A 265 -20.51 -13.80 -25.73
N GLU A 266 -21.10 -13.94 -26.91
CA GLU A 266 -21.48 -12.81 -27.78
C GLU A 266 -22.47 -11.87 -27.08
N ALA A 267 -23.36 -12.42 -26.23
CA ALA A 267 -24.25 -11.60 -25.42
C ALA A 267 -23.54 -10.77 -24.33
N TYR A 268 -22.39 -11.25 -23.84
CA TYR A 268 -21.63 -10.64 -22.74
C TYR A 268 -20.56 -9.65 -23.20
N GLU A 269 -19.94 -9.90 -24.35
CA GLU A 269 -18.92 -9.04 -24.99
C GLU A 269 -19.50 -7.70 -25.47
#